data_AF-A0A967VTX9-F1
#
_entry.id   AF-A0A967VTX9-F1
#
_cell.length_a   1.000
_cell.length_b   1.000
_cell.length_c   1.000
_cell.angle_alpha   90.00
_cell.angle_beta   90.00
_cell.angle_gamma   90.00
#
_symmetry.space_group_name_H-M   'P 1'
#
loop_
_entity.id
_entity.type
_entity.pdbx_description
1 polymer ?
#
loop_
_entity_poly.entity_id
_entity_poly.type
_entity_poly.pdbx_seq_one_letter_code
_entity_poly.pdbx_strand_id
1 'polypeptide(L)'
;MKGRAGRILLVGAIAVLLLLVLGRVAVGFYTDVLWYGRLGYLSTYWTRFGLGVAVRVVAAVLAAALVFLNLWWVARHLGPVRVRRRYGNIEIAEQIPRRHILGAAALIAVLGGWWLAELQFGDASVLAVASWLRHVPWGVADPLFGRDVSFYVFALPVIIETLEYLILITVWALALVALGHVLVGGIQWEENRLSFTEPARLHLGVLVAAVIILLGVRYGYGRYLLMVDGHGVEGALGFTDVEARLPAYWAMAGLSLAAAGALLYGAWKNSLMPPVIGLGGLLVAGFLLGTLLPAVVQKFQVEPNELSREAPYIRWNLEFTRRAYGLETMDRRRFPYRRAARPESERLEPLLARLPLWDTEPLERAFNEIQTLFPYYWFPDVDYDRYGPPGEERQVGIAVREFQPGGLEERTRTWQTLRLNPRYIRGMGAAASPAHPTAGRAGAPELWIRNINPVVTDTEAP
;
A
#
# COMPACT_ATOMS: atom_id res chain seq x y z
N MET A 1 -28.93 -42.05 -6.95
CA MET A 1 -29.53 -40.83 -7.54
C MET A 1 -29.10 -39.51 -6.88
N LYS A 2 -28.68 -39.49 -5.60
CA LYS A 2 -28.23 -38.26 -4.89
C LYS A 2 -26.98 -37.56 -5.47
N GLY A 3 -26.09 -38.28 -6.16
CA GLY A 3 -24.85 -37.71 -6.75
C GLY A 3 -25.03 -36.94 -8.07
N ARG A 4 -26.13 -37.16 -8.82
CA ARG A 4 -26.39 -36.42 -10.08
C ARG A 4 -26.96 -35.02 -9.82
N ALA A 5 -27.89 -34.89 -8.88
CA ALA A 5 -28.45 -33.59 -8.50
C ALA A 5 -27.39 -32.64 -7.91
N GLY A 6 -26.51 -33.15 -7.03
CA GLY A 6 -25.40 -32.37 -6.49
C GLY A 6 -24.38 -31.92 -7.54
N ARG A 7 -24.07 -32.77 -8.53
CA ARG A 7 -23.21 -32.38 -9.67
C ARG A 7 -23.86 -31.33 -10.56
N ILE A 8 -25.17 -31.42 -10.82
CA ILE A 8 -25.89 -30.43 -11.63
C ILE A 8 -25.93 -29.08 -10.91
N LEU A 9 -26.19 -29.06 -9.60
CA LEU A 9 -26.15 -27.84 -8.78
C LEU A 9 -24.75 -27.23 -8.75
N LEU A 10 -23.70 -28.05 -8.60
CA LEU A 10 -22.31 -27.57 -8.61
C LEU A 10 -21.92 -26.98 -9.97
N VAL A 11 -22.26 -27.66 -11.08
CA VAL A 11 -22.01 -27.15 -12.43
C VAL A 11 -22.80 -25.87 -12.68
N GLY A 12 -24.05 -25.81 -12.24
CA GLY A 12 -24.88 -24.60 -12.31
C GLY A 12 -24.26 -23.44 -11.51
N ALA A 13 -23.80 -23.70 -10.28
CA ALA A 13 -23.14 -22.70 -9.45
C ALA A 13 -21.82 -22.21 -10.08
N ILE A 14 -21.00 -23.10 -10.64
CA ILE A 14 -19.77 -22.74 -11.36
C ILE A 14 -20.09 -21.91 -12.61
N ALA A 15 -21.11 -22.30 -13.37
CA ALA A 15 -21.54 -21.56 -14.56
C ALA A 15 -22.03 -20.15 -14.20
N VAL A 16 -22.82 -20.01 -13.13
CA VAL A 16 -23.28 -18.71 -12.62
C VAL A 16 -22.11 -17.87 -12.13
N LEU A 17 -21.16 -18.47 -11.38
CA LEU A 17 -19.97 -17.76 -10.92
C LEU A 17 -19.12 -17.27 -12.10
N LEU A 18 -18.87 -18.14 -13.09
CA LEU A 18 -18.15 -17.77 -14.31
C LEU A 18 -18.86 -16.64 -15.04
N LEU A 19 -20.18 -16.72 -15.20
CA LEU A 19 -20.98 -15.67 -15.84
C LEU A 19 -20.86 -14.33 -15.09
N LEU A 20 -20.92 -14.34 -13.75
CA LEU A 20 -20.80 -13.12 -12.95
C LEU A 20 -19.39 -12.52 -13.05
N VAL A 21 -18.35 -13.35 -13.02
CA VAL A 21 -16.95 -12.90 -13.13
C VAL A 21 -16.67 -12.36 -14.54
N LEU A 22 -16.98 -13.14 -15.58
CA LEU A 22 -16.81 -12.74 -16.98
C LEU A 22 -17.67 -11.53 -17.32
N GLY A 23 -18.90 -11.48 -16.83
CA GLY A 23 -19.82 -10.35 -16.99
C GLY A 23 -19.25 -9.07 -16.39
N ARG A 24 -18.72 -9.13 -15.17
CA ARG A 24 -18.06 -7.97 -14.53
C ARG A 24 -16.86 -7.49 -15.32
N VAL A 25 -16.01 -8.41 -15.79
CA VAL A 25 -14.84 -8.09 -16.62
C VAL A 25 -15.27 -7.45 -17.94
N ALA A 26 -16.29 -8.02 -18.60
CA ALA A 26 -16.81 -7.50 -19.86
C ALA A 26 -17.45 -6.11 -19.71
N VAL A 27 -18.22 -5.89 -18.64
CA VAL A 27 -18.80 -4.57 -18.34
C VAL A 27 -17.70 -3.54 -18.08
N GLY A 28 -16.67 -3.89 -17.31
CA GLY A 28 -15.52 -3.02 -17.08
C GLY A 28 -14.81 -2.66 -18.40
N PHE A 29 -14.44 -3.68 -19.18
CA PHE A 29 -13.79 -3.51 -20.48
C PHE A 29 -14.61 -2.63 -21.43
N TYR A 30 -15.92 -2.89 -21.55
CA TYR A 30 -16.79 -2.12 -22.42
C TYR A 30 -16.95 -0.66 -21.96
N THR A 31 -17.09 -0.45 -20.64
CA THR A 31 -17.20 0.88 -20.05
C THR A 31 -15.93 1.69 -20.29
N ASP A 32 -14.75 1.09 -20.14
CA ASP A 32 -13.47 1.74 -20.43
C ASP A 32 -13.36 2.12 -21.91
N VAL A 33 -13.69 1.21 -22.82
CA VAL A 33 -13.67 1.49 -24.28
C VAL A 33 -14.59 2.67 -24.62
N LEU A 34 -15.80 2.71 -24.06
CA LEU A 34 -16.72 3.82 -24.26
C LEU A 34 -16.18 5.12 -23.67
N TRP A 35 -15.59 5.09 -22.47
CA TRP A 35 -15.03 6.26 -21.81
C TRP A 35 -13.87 6.85 -22.60
N TYR A 36 -12.88 6.03 -23.00
CA TYR A 36 -11.76 6.46 -23.84
C TYR A 36 -12.23 6.94 -25.22
N GLY A 37 -13.26 6.29 -25.79
CA GLY A 37 -13.88 6.72 -27.04
C GLY A 37 -14.52 8.10 -26.95
N ARG A 38 -15.25 8.38 -25.86
CA ARG A 38 -15.89 9.70 -25.63
C ARG A 38 -14.89 10.83 -25.44
N LEU A 39 -13.72 10.53 -24.88
CA LEU A 39 -12.65 11.51 -24.68
C LEU A 39 -11.71 11.66 -25.90
N GLY A 40 -11.90 10.86 -26.96
CA GLY A 40 -11.03 10.87 -28.14
C GLY A 40 -9.68 10.16 -27.95
N TYR A 41 -9.48 9.44 -26.85
CA TYR A 41 -8.23 8.75 -26.51
C TYR A 41 -8.28 7.24 -26.80
N LEU A 42 -9.14 6.79 -27.73
CA LEU A 42 -9.30 5.38 -28.06
C LEU A 42 -7.99 4.73 -28.56
N SER A 43 -7.16 5.48 -29.30
CA SER A 43 -5.84 5.01 -29.74
C SER A 43 -4.91 4.73 -28.55
N THR A 44 -4.91 5.60 -27.53
CA THR A 44 -4.13 5.42 -26.30
C THR A 44 -4.58 4.18 -25.53
N TYR A 45 -5.89 3.94 -25.46
CA TYR A 45 -6.45 2.73 -24.85
C TYR A 45 -5.92 1.45 -25.50
N TRP A 46 -6.05 1.34 -26.83
CA TRP A 46 -5.59 0.15 -27.56
C TRP A 46 -4.07 -0.02 -27.51
N THR A 47 -3.31 1.07 -27.51
CA THR A 47 -1.85 1.02 -27.35
C THR A 47 -1.47 0.46 -25.97
N ARG A 48 -2.10 0.98 -24.91
CA ARG A 48 -1.88 0.52 -23.53
C ARG A 48 -2.33 -0.93 -23.34
N PHE A 49 -3.51 -1.29 -23.82
CA PHE A 49 -4.05 -2.65 -23.76
C PHE A 49 -3.15 -3.64 -24.51
N GLY A 50 -2.77 -3.32 -25.75
CA GLY A 50 -1.90 -4.16 -26.57
C GLY A 50 -0.53 -4.36 -25.94
N LEU A 51 0.08 -3.30 -25.39
CA LEU A 51 1.34 -3.41 -24.67
C LEU A 51 1.19 -4.25 -23.40
N GLY A 52 0.10 -4.08 -22.65
CA GLY A 52 -0.15 -4.87 -21.44
C GLY A 52 -0.28 -6.36 -21.74
N VAL A 53 -1.04 -6.71 -22.78
CA VAL A 53 -1.13 -8.10 -23.26
C VAL A 53 0.24 -8.60 -23.72
N ALA A 54 1.01 -7.80 -24.47
CA ALA A 54 2.33 -8.20 -24.95
C ALA A 54 3.33 -8.50 -23.80
N VAL A 55 3.41 -7.62 -22.80
CA VAL A 55 4.28 -7.81 -21.62
C VAL A 55 3.89 -9.09 -20.88
N ARG A 56 2.60 -9.30 -20.64
CA ARG A 56 2.10 -10.50 -19.94
C ARG A 56 2.31 -11.78 -20.74
N VAL A 57 2.13 -11.75 -22.06
CA VAL A 57 2.42 -12.89 -22.94
C VAL A 57 3.90 -13.25 -22.90
N VAL A 58 4.79 -12.27 -23.02
CA VAL A 58 6.25 -12.51 -22.96
C VAL A 58 6.65 -13.10 -21.60
N ALA A 59 6.15 -12.51 -20.51
CA ALA A 59 6.37 -13.00 -19.16
C ALA A 59 5.83 -14.44 -18.97
N ALA A 60 4.59 -14.70 -19.41
CA ALA A 60 3.93 -15.99 -19.31
C ALA A 60 4.67 -17.07 -20.11
N VAL A 61 5.15 -16.76 -21.31
CA VAL A 61 5.95 -17.68 -22.14
C VAL A 61 7.27 -17.99 -21.46
N LEU A 62 7.96 -16.98 -20.89
CA LEU A 62 9.20 -17.19 -20.14
C LEU A 62 8.98 -18.11 -18.93
N ALA A 63 7.96 -17.85 -18.13
CA ALA A 63 7.60 -18.68 -16.98
C ALA A 63 7.20 -20.11 -17.39
N ALA A 64 6.35 -20.23 -18.43
CA ALA A 64 5.92 -21.53 -18.94
C ALA A 64 7.11 -22.34 -19.47
N ALA A 65 8.03 -21.71 -20.21
CA ALA A 65 9.24 -22.37 -20.71
C ALA A 65 10.11 -22.86 -19.56
N LEU A 66 10.40 -22.00 -18.58
CA LEU A 66 11.22 -22.35 -17.42
C LEU A 66 10.61 -23.49 -16.61
N VAL A 67 9.32 -23.40 -16.25
CA VAL A 67 8.62 -24.44 -15.49
C VAL A 67 8.52 -25.74 -16.28
N PHE A 68 8.15 -25.67 -17.57
CA PHE A 68 8.01 -26.85 -18.42
C PHE A 68 9.34 -27.59 -18.58
N LEU A 69 10.43 -26.89 -18.86
CA LEU A 69 11.75 -27.50 -19.02
C LEU A 69 12.19 -28.23 -17.74
N ASN A 70 11.94 -27.62 -16.58
CA ASN A 70 12.23 -28.22 -15.28
C ASN A 70 11.35 -29.47 -15.01
N LEU A 71 10.04 -29.38 -15.23
CA LEU A 71 9.12 -30.52 -15.04
C LEU A 71 9.37 -31.64 -16.05
N TRP A 72 9.73 -31.29 -17.29
CA TRP A 72 10.11 -32.26 -18.31
C TRP A 72 11.37 -33.03 -17.91
N TRP A 73 12.33 -32.37 -17.27
CA TRP A 73 13.51 -33.03 -16.73
C TRP A 73 13.14 -34.06 -15.65
N VAL A 74 12.24 -33.71 -14.73
CA VAL A 74 11.68 -34.65 -13.74
C VAL A 74 10.96 -35.81 -14.46
N ALA A 75 10.13 -35.51 -15.46
CA ALA A 75 9.35 -36.48 -16.23
C ALA A 75 10.18 -37.46 -17.09
N ARG A 76 11.49 -37.22 -17.24
CA ARG A 76 12.43 -38.19 -17.86
C ARG A 76 12.90 -39.25 -16.88
N HIS A 77 12.94 -38.92 -15.59
CA HIS A 77 13.38 -39.81 -14.53
C HIS A 77 12.20 -40.55 -13.86
N LEU A 78 10.97 -40.26 -14.29
CA LEU A 78 9.78 -40.99 -13.90
C LEU A 78 9.79 -42.41 -14.46
N GLY A 79 9.74 -43.40 -13.57
CA GLY A 79 9.38 -44.77 -13.91
C GLY A 79 7.92 -44.88 -14.39
N PRO A 80 7.48 -46.07 -14.82
CA PRO A 80 6.09 -46.30 -15.23
C PRO A 80 5.12 -45.95 -14.10
N VAL A 81 4.41 -44.81 -14.19
CA VAL A 81 3.37 -44.43 -13.22
C VAL A 81 2.17 -45.35 -13.41
N ARG A 82 1.92 -46.23 -12.44
CA ARG A 82 0.78 -47.14 -12.46
C ARG A 82 -0.32 -46.60 -11.55
N VAL A 83 -1.46 -46.24 -12.13
CA VAL A 83 -2.66 -45.93 -11.35
C VAL A 83 -3.43 -47.21 -11.12
N ARG A 84 -3.61 -47.57 -9.84
CA ARG A 84 -4.39 -48.74 -9.45
C ARG A 84 -5.86 -48.31 -9.41
N ARG A 85 -6.67 -48.81 -10.33
CA ARG A 85 -8.13 -48.66 -10.28
C ARG A 85 -8.74 -49.99 -9.85
N ARG A 86 -9.55 -49.97 -8.78
CA ARG A 86 -10.39 -51.10 -8.41
C ARG A 86 -11.70 -51.04 -9.17
N TYR A 87 -11.96 -52.05 -9.99
CA TYR A 87 -13.28 -52.31 -10.57
C TYR A 87 -13.77 -53.64 -10.00
N GLY A 88 -14.68 -53.60 -9.03
CA GLY A 88 -15.11 -54.78 -8.28
C GLY A 88 -13.95 -55.42 -7.51
N ASN A 89 -13.69 -56.72 -7.76
CA ASN A 89 -12.58 -57.49 -7.14
C ASN A 89 -11.28 -57.49 -7.97
N ILE A 90 -11.21 -56.76 -9.09
CA ILE A 90 -10.04 -56.73 -9.97
C ILE A 90 -9.27 -55.42 -9.76
N GLU A 91 -7.98 -55.53 -9.42
CA GLU A 91 -7.05 -54.40 -9.42
C GLU A 91 -6.38 -54.29 -10.78
N ILE A 92 -6.77 -53.28 -11.57
CA ILE A 92 -6.12 -52.97 -12.84
C ILE A 92 -5.11 -51.85 -12.57
N ALA A 93 -3.83 -52.16 -12.78
CA ALA A 93 -2.76 -51.18 -12.74
C ALA A 93 -2.56 -50.61 -14.16
N GLU A 94 -3.16 -49.46 -14.44
CA GLU A 94 -3.05 -48.78 -15.73
C GLU A 94 -1.81 -47.88 -15.73
N GLN A 95 -0.89 -48.12 -16.66
CA GLN A 95 0.29 -47.27 -16.83
C GLN A 95 -0.13 -45.98 -17.53
N ILE A 96 0.04 -44.83 -16.89
CA ILE A 96 -0.22 -43.54 -17.53
C ILE A 96 0.85 -43.35 -18.63
N PRO A 97 0.45 -43.17 -19.89
CA PRO A 97 1.40 -42.87 -20.95
C PRO A 97 2.13 -41.56 -20.68
N ARG A 98 3.45 -41.54 -20.89
CA ARG A 98 4.31 -40.36 -20.63
C ARG A 98 3.83 -39.09 -21.34
N ARG A 99 3.18 -39.22 -22.51
CA ARG A 99 2.54 -38.10 -23.23
C ARG A 99 1.51 -37.33 -22.40
N HIS A 100 0.74 -38.02 -21.54
CA HIS A 100 -0.26 -37.36 -20.70
C HIS A 100 0.39 -36.63 -19.52
N ILE A 101 1.49 -37.17 -18.97
CA ILE A 101 2.28 -36.50 -17.93
C ILE A 101 2.92 -35.22 -18.50
N LEU A 102 3.54 -35.31 -19.68
CA LEU A 102 4.11 -34.15 -20.36
C LEU A 102 3.04 -33.14 -20.79
N GLY A 103 1.88 -33.60 -21.26
CA GLY A 103 0.75 -32.73 -21.57
C GLY A 103 0.21 -32.00 -20.33
N ALA A 104 0.10 -32.70 -19.20
CA ALA A 104 -0.29 -32.10 -17.93
C ALA A 104 0.76 -31.09 -17.43
N ALA A 105 2.06 -31.43 -17.53
CA ALA A 105 3.15 -30.52 -17.17
C ALA A 105 3.16 -29.26 -18.06
N ALA A 106 2.93 -29.40 -19.37
CA ALA A 106 2.78 -28.27 -20.28
C ALA A 106 1.57 -27.41 -19.92
N LEU A 107 0.42 -28.03 -19.62
CA LEU A 107 -0.78 -27.31 -19.21
C LEU A 107 -0.55 -26.54 -17.89
N ILE A 108 0.05 -27.17 -16.88
CA ILE A 108 0.41 -26.53 -15.61
C ILE A 108 1.38 -25.38 -15.85
N ALA A 109 2.37 -25.56 -16.71
CA ALA A 109 3.36 -24.52 -17.02
C ALA A 109 2.73 -23.32 -17.74
N VAL A 110 1.83 -23.55 -18.70
CA VAL A 110 1.13 -22.47 -19.43
C VAL A 110 0.14 -21.74 -18.52
N LEU A 111 -0.72 -22.47 -17.79
CA LEU A 111 -1.70 -21.86 -16.89
C LEU A 111 -1.02 -21.14 -15.73
N GLY A 112 0.00 -21.76 -15.14
CA GLY A 112 0.80 -21.17 -14.06
C GLY A 112 1.60 -19.97 -14.54
N GLY A 113 2.20 -20.05 -15.74
CA GLY A 113 2.92 -18.93 -16.34
C GLY A 113 2.02 -17.72 -16.61
N TRP A 114 0.82 -17.95 -17.16
CA TRP A 114 -0.18 -16.89 -17.34
C TRP A 114 -0.62 -16.28 -16.01
N TRP A 115 -0.91 -17.12 -15.02
CA TRP A 115 -1.32 -16.67 -13.69
C TRP A 115 -0.25 -15.83 -12.99
N LEU A 116 1.02 -16.25 -13.04
CA LEU A 116 2.14 -15.50 -12.47
C LEU A 116 2.40 -14.19 -13.22
N ALA A 117 2.26 -14.18 -14.55
CA ALA A 117 2.41 -12.96 -15.34
C ALA A 117 1.32 -11.93 -15.01
N GLU A 118 0.07 -12.36 -14.86
CA GLU A 118 -1.04 -11.48 -14.44
C GLU A 118 -0.85 -10.97 -13.00
N LEU A 119 -0.33 -11.82 -12.10
CA LEU A 119 -0.06 -11.44 -10.71
C LEU A 119 1.02 -10.37 -10.58
N GLN A 120 2.08 -10.45 -11.41
CA GLN A 120 3.21 -9.54 -11.35
C GLN A 120 2.99 -8.26 -12.16
N PHE A 121 2.50 -8.36 -13.40
CA PHE A 121 2.49 -7.25 -14.35
C PHE A 121 1.12 -6.59 -14.45
N GLY A 122 0.88 -5.67 -13.52
CA GLY A 122 -0.29 -4.79 -13.49
C GLY A 122 -0.17 -3.59 -14.42
N ASP A 123 -1.14 -2.68 -14.32
CA ASP A 123 -1.21 -1.45 -15.13
C ASP A 123 0.00 -0.53 -14.96
N ALA A 124 0.52 -0.41 -13.73
CA ALA A 124 1.69 0.41 -13.43
C ALA A 124 2.95 -0.15 -14.10
N SER A 125 3.12 -1.47 -14.10
CA SER A 125 4.24 -2.16 -14.74
C SER A 125 4.22 -1.97 -16.26
N VAL A 126 3.03 -1.98 -16.88
CA VAL A 126 2.89 -1.69 -18.32
C VAL A 126 3.34 -0.28 -18.64
N LEU A 127 2.99 0.70 -17.80
CA LEU A 127 3.45 2.07 -17.97
C LEU A 127 4.97 2.19 -17.76
N ALA A 128 5.53 1.49 -16.77
CA ALA A 128 6.97 1.44 -16.51
C ALA A 128 7.74 0.84 -17.71
N VAL A 129 7.25 -0.26 -18.29
CA VAL A 129 7.86 -0.85 -19.50
C VAL A 129 7.70 0.09 -20.70
N ALA A 130 6.53 0.71 -20.88
CA ALA A 130 6.30 1.66 -21.97
C ALA A 130 7.27 2.84 -21.90
N SER A 131 7.45 3.39 -20.71
CA SER A 131 8.31 4.53 -20.46
C SER A 131 9.78 4.14 -20.58
N TRP A 132 10.18 2.98 -20.06
CA TRP A 132 11.53 2.43 -20.26
C TRP A 132 11.90 2.24 -21.74
N LEU A 133 10.98 1.73 -22.57
CA LEU A 133 11.26 1.53 -24.00
C LEU A 133 11.42 2.85 -24.79
N ARG A 134 10.90 3.97 -24.26
CA ARG A 134 10.84 5.27 -24.96
C ARG A 134 11.56 6.39 -24.23
N HIS A 135 12.22 6.11 -23.11
CA HIS A 135 12.85 7.16 -22.31
C HIS A 135 14.03 7.80 -23.03
N VAL A 136 14.29 9.04 -22.66
CA VAL A 136 15.45 9.82 -23.10
C VAL A 136 16.21 10.26 -21.84
N PRO A 137 17.56 10.25 -21.85
CA PRO A 137 18.34 10.80 -20.75
C PRO A 137 17.97 12.26 -20.46
N TRP A 138 17.91 12.63 -19.18
CA TRP A 138 17.61 14.01 -18.79
C TRP A 138 18.85 14.90 -18.70
N GLY A 139 20.05 14.31 -18.73
CA GLY A 139 21.33 15.01 -18.69
C GLY A 139 21.75 15.46 -17.29
N VAL A 140 21.05 15.01 -16.25
CA VAL A 140 21.35 15.34 -14.86
C VAL A 140 21.80 14.07 -14.15
N ALA A 141 23.04 14.05 -13.68
CA ALA A 141 23.60 12.92 -12.95
C ALA A 141 23.36 13.04 -11.45
N ASP A 142 23.09 11.91 -10.79
CA ASP A 142 23.00 11.83 -9.34
C ASP A 142 24.39 11.93 -8.67
N PRO A 143 24.49 12.50 -7.46
CA PRO A 143 25.78 12.77 -6.81
C PRO A 143 26.47 11.54 -6.22
N LEU A 144 25.80 10.39 -6.08
CA LEU A 144 26.35 9.19 -5.41
C LEU A 144 26.87 8.15 -6.40
N PHE A 145 26.09 7.85 -7.43
CA PHE A 145 26.36 6.81 -8.43
C PHE A 145 26.70 7.37 -9.81
N GLY A 146 26.51 8.68 -10.03
CA GLY A 146 26.77 9.32 -11.33
C GLY A 146 25.86 8.82 -12.45
N ARG A 147 24.67 8.30 -12.13
CA ARG A 147 23.68 7.86 -13.10
C ARG A 147 22.74 9.01 -13.43
N ASP A 148 22.29 9.04 -14.68
CA ASP A 148 21.24 9.97 -15.09
C ASP A 148 19.97 9.75 -14.25
N VAL A 149 19.30 10.81 -13.82
CA VAL A 149 18.04 10.71 -13.05
C VAL A 149 17.00 9.88 -13.81
N SER A 150 17.00 9.89 -15.15
CA SER A 150 16.12 9.06 -15.98
C SER A 150 16.26 7.56 -15.70
N PHE A 151 17.42 7.10 -15.24
CA PHE A 151 17.64 5.70 -14.85
C PHE A 151 16.71 5.28 -13.71
N TYR A 152 16.57 6.11 -12.68
CA TYR A 152 15.78 5.78 -11.49
C TYR A 152 14.28 5.79 -11.76
N VAL A 153 13.82 6.65 -12.67
CA VAL A 153 12.40 6.78 -13.02
C VAL A 153 11.95 5.74 -14.04
N PHE A 154 12.77 5.43 -15.04
CA PHE A 154 12.33 4.61 -16.17
C PHE A 154 12.94 3.20 -16.17
N ALA A 155 14.25 3.06 -15.93
CA ALA A 155 14.92 1.77 -16.07
C ALA A 155 14.89 0.92 -14.79
N LEU A 156 15.14 1.54 -13.64
CA LEU A 156 15.25 0.84 -12.37
C LEU A 156 13.97 0.08 -11.99
N PRO A 157 12.74 0.64 -12.12
CA PRO A 157 11.52 -0.10 -11.79
C PRO A 157 11.38 -1.39 -12.62
N VAL A 158 11.64 -1.32 -13.94
CA VAL A 158 11.55 -2.47 -14.83
C VAL A 158 12.60 -3.53 -14.48
N ILE A 159 13.83 -3.12 -14.15
CA ILE A 159 14.90 -4.05 -13.74
C ILE A 159 14.50 -4.77 -12.44
N ILE A 160 13.99 -4.03 -11.45
CA ILE A 160 13.61 -4.57 -10.15
C ILE A 160 12.41 -5.52 -10.28
N GLU A 161 11.34 -5.11 -10.97
CA GLU A 161 10.17 -5.97 -11.23
C GLU A 161 10.56 -7.23 -12.00
N THR A 162 11.47 -7.12 -12.98
CA THR A 162 11.95 -8.28 -13.74
C THR A 162 12.72 -9.26 -12.85
N LEU A 163 13.59 -8.76 -11.97
CA LEU A 163 14.33 -9.62 -11.03
C LEU A 163 13.39 -10.29 -10.02
N GLU A 164 12.40 -9.56 -9.50
CA GLU A 164 11.35 -10.12 -8.63
C GLU A 164 10.55 -11.20 -9.33
N TYR A 165 10.17 -10.97 -10.59
CA TYR A 165 9.48 -11.95 -11.41
C TYR A 165 10.33 -13.20 -11.64
N LEU A 166 11.62 -13.04 -11.96
CA LEU A 166 12.54 -14.17 -12.14
C LEU A 166 12.70 -14.99 -10.85
N ILE A 167 12.77 -14.33 -9.69
CA ILE A 167 12.78 -15.01 -8.38
C ILE A 167 11.47 -15.78 -8.18
N LEU A 168 10.32 -15.13 -8.41
CA LEU A 168 9.00 -15.72 -8.24
C LEU A 168 8.81 -16.97 -9.10
N ILE A 169 9.10 -16.90 -10.41
CA ILE A 169 8.94 -18.05 -11.31
C ILE A 169 9.93 -19.18 -10.97
N THR A 170 11.13 -18.85 -10.48
CA THR A 170 12.13 -19.87 -10.08
C THR A 170 11.73 -20.56 -8.79
N VAL A 171 11.19 -19.83 -7.81
CA VAL A 171 10.62 -20.39 -6.58
C VAL A 171 9.40 -21.26 -6.89
N TRP A 172 8.54 -20.82 -7.81
CA TRP A 172 7.41 -21.61 -8.27
C TRP A 172 7.83 -22.90 -8.98
N ALA A 173 8.83 -22.81 -9.86
CA ALA A 173 9.43 -23.98 -10.49
C ALA A 173 10.06 -24.92 -9.46
N LEU A 174 10.77 -24.40 -8.45
CA LEU A 174 11.32 -25.17 -7.35
C LEU A 174 10.22 -25.93 -6.59
N ALA A 175 9.10 -25.28 -6.26
CA ALA A 175 7.99 -25.92 -5.58
C ALA A 175 7.37 -27.05 -6.42
N LEU A 176 7.14 -26.81 -7.71
CA LEU A 176 6.58 -27.81 -8.63
C LEU A 176 7.55 -28.97 -8.89
N VAL A 177 8.86 -28.70 -8.99
CA VAL A 177 9.91 -29.73 -9.13
C VAL A 177 10.05 -30.55 -7.86
N ALA A 178 10.03 -29.91 -6.69
CA ALA A 178 10.04 -30.61 -5.41
C ALA A 178 8.84 -31.56 -5.30
N LEU A 179 7.63 -31.06 -5.61
CA LEU A 179 6.42 -31.90 -5.67
C LEU A 179 6.58 -33.03 -6.70
N GLY A 180 7.10 -32.73 -7.88
CA GLY A 180 7.41 -33.71 -8.91
C GLY A 180 8.29 -34.83 -8.37
N HIS A 181 9.41 -34.50 -7.73
CA HIS A 181 10.32 -35.48 -7.13
C HIS A 181 9.71 -36.25 -5.94
N VAL A 182 8.81 -35.66 -5.14
CA VAL A 182 8.02 -36.41 -4.16
C VAL A 182 7.16 -37.47 -4.87
N LEU A 183 6.47 -37.09 -5.95
CA LEU A 183 5.61 -38.01 -6.71
C LEU A 183 6.38 -39.12 -7.43
N VAL A 184 7.63 -38.86 -7.85
CA VAL A 184 8.52 -39.90 -8.43
C VAL A 184 9.10 -40.83 -7.36
N GLY A 185 9.00 -40.47 -6.08
CA GLY A 185 9.72 -41.13 -5.00
C GLY A 185 11.22 -40.79 -4.97
N GLY A 186 11.61 -39.68 -5.59
CA GLY A 186 12.97 -39.13 -5.52
C GLY A 186 13.29 -38.42 -4.20
N ILE A 187 12.25 -38.10 -3.42
CA ILE A 187 12.31 -37.61 -2.04
C ILE A 187 11.49 -38.60 -1.21
N GLN A 188 12.11 -39.24 -0.23
CA GLN A 188 11.45 -40.21 0.64
C GLN A 188 11.69 -39.87 2.11
N TRP A 189 10.75 -40.28 2.95
CA TRP A 189 10.89 -40.22 4.39
C TRP A 189 11.34 -41.58 4.88
N GLU A 190 12.61 -41.70 5.24
CA GLU A 190 13.23 -42.97 5.63
C GLU A 190 13.90 -42.80 6.99
N GLU A 191 13.54 -43.64 7.96
CA GLU A 191 14.17 -43.68 9.30
C GLU A 191 14.31 -42.30 9.98
N ASN A 192 13.24 -41.48 9.92
CA ASN A 192 13.19 -40.14 10.50
C ASN A 192 14.15 -39.11 9.85
N ARG A 193 14.60 -39.37 8.62
CA ARG A 193 15.41 -38.44 7.81
C ARG A 193 14.81 -38.33 6.40
N LEU A 194 14.95 -37.14 5.82
CA LEU A 194 14.63 -36.92 4.40
C LEU A 194 15.78 -37.46 3.55
N SER A 195 15.52 -38.52 2.78
CA SER A 195 16.48 -39.06 1.81
C SER A 195 16.17 -38.52 0.41
N PHE A 196 17.22 -38.12 -0.30
CA PHE A 196 17.14 -37.57 -1.66
C PHE A 196 17.93 -38.44 -2.62
N THR A 197 17.32 -38.79 -3.74
CA THR A 197 18.05 -39.37 -4.88
C THR A 197 19.03 -38.34 -5.44
N GLU A 198 20.14 -38.79 -6.03
CA GLU A 198 21.16 -37.90 -6.61
C GLU A 198 20.58 -36.91 -7.65
N PRO A 199 19.70 -37.33 -8.59
CA PRO A 199 19.06 -36.40 -9.53
C PRO A 199 18.21 -35.35 -8.81
N ALA A 200 17.41 -35.74 -7.81
CA ALA A 200 16.58 -34.81 -7.05
C ALA A 200 17.42 -33.81 -6.27
N ARG A 201 18.48 -34.28 -5.61
CA ARG A 201 19.40 -33.45 -4.82
C ARG A 201 20.10 -32.39 -5.68
N LEU A 202 20.63 -32.79 -6.84
CA LEU A 202 21.31 -31.87 -7.75
C LEU A 202 20.32 -30.87 -8.38
N HIS A 203 19.16 -31.33 -8.83
CA HIS A 203 18.18 -30.46 -9.48
C HIS A 203 17.61 -29.40 -8.53
N LEU A 204 17.21 -29.82 -7.32
CA LEU A 204 16.76 -28.90 -6.29
C LEU A 204 17.89 -27.98 -5.81
N GLY A 205 19.11 -28.51 -5.65
CA GLY A 205 20.27 -27.71 -5.27
C GLY A 205 20.58 -26.60 -6.28
N VAL A 206 20.51 -26.89 -7.57
CA VAL A 206 20.69 -25.90 -8.66
C VAL A 206 19.57 -24.87 -8.65
N LEU A 207 18.31 -25.28 -8.47
CA LEU A 207 17.19 -24.33 -8.41
C LEU A 207 17.26 -23.41 -7.19
N VAL A 208 17.58 -23.94 -6.01
CA VAL A 208 17.79 -23.10 -4.81
C VAL A 208 18.97 -22.16 -5.02
N ALA A 209 20.09 -22.64 -5.56
CA ALA A 209 21.23 -21.78 -5.87
C ALA A 209 20.87 -20.68 -6.88
N ALA A 210 20.05 -20.98 -7.90
CA ALA A 210 19.57 -19.99 -8.85
C ALA A 210 18.72 -18.90 -8.18
N VAL A 211 17.83 -19.26 -7.25
CA VAL A 211 17.08 -18.29 -6.44
C VAL A 211 18.02 -17.38 -5.65
N ILE A 212 19.04 -17.96 -4.98
CA ILE A 212 20.00 -17.19 -4.19
C ILE A 212 20.87 -16.29 -5.06
N ILE A 213 21.28 -16.73 -6.26
CA ILE A 213 22.01 -15.89 -7.22
C ILE A 213 21.15 -14.71 -7.67
N LEU A 214 19.88 -14.96 -8.03
CA LEU A 214 18.94 -13.90 -8.41
C LEU A 214 18.73 -12.90 -7.26
N LEU A 215 18.66 -13.38 -6.02
CA LEU A 215 18.62 -12.54 -4.83
C LEU A 215 19.90 -11.69 -4.68
N GLY A 216 21.07 -12.26 -4.94
CA GLY A 216 22.34 -11.52 -4.95
C GLY A 216 22.37 -10.41 -6.01
N VAL A 217 21.89 -10.70 -7.23
CA VAL A 217 21.75 -9.69 -8.29
C VAL A 217 20.73 -8.63 -7.89
N ARG A 218 19.63 -9.02 -7.25
CA ARG A 218 18.63 -8.10 -6.71
C ARG A 218 19.21 -7.18 -5.63
N TYR A 219 20.06 -7.66 -4.72
CA TYR A 219 20.78 -6.79 -3.79
C TYR A 219 21.72 -5.82 -4.52
N GLY A 220 22.40 -6.30 -5.57
CA GLY A 220 23.30 -5.48 -6.39
C GLY A 220 22.59 -4.31 -7.08
N TYR A 221 21.35 -4.49 -7.52
CA TYR A 221 20.51 -3.39 -8.06
C TYR A 221 19.71 -2.65 -6.98
N GLY A 222 19.38 -3.32 -5.87
CA GLY A 222 18.61 -2.75 -4.75
C GLY A 222 19.29 -1.56 -4.09
N ARG A 223 20.63 -1.48 -4.15
CA ARG A 223 21.36 -0.29 -3.71
C ARG A 223 20.94 1.01 -4.40
N TYR A 224 20.46 0.94 -5.65
CA TYR A 224 19.98 2.13 -6.37
C TYR A 224 18.62 2.61 -5.85
N LEU A 225 17.84 1.72 -5.19
CA LEU A 225 16.58 2.12 -4.57
C LEU A 225 16.81 3.06 -3.38
N LEU A 226 18.01 3.12 -2.80
CA LEU A 226 18.33 4.11 -1.75
C LEU A 226 18.18 5.56 -2.22
N MET A 227 18.23 5.82 -3.54
CA MET A 227 17.96 7.14 -4.12
C MET A 227 16.47 7.43 -4.31
N VAL A 228 15.63 6.40 -4.33
CA VAL A 228 14.18 6.51 -4.53
C VAL A 228 13.47 6.49 -3.18
N ASP A 229 13.81 5.50 -2.34
CA ASP A 229 13.23 5.23 -1.03
C ASP A 229 14.35 5.28 0.03
N GLY A 230 14.77 6.49 0.39
CA GLY A 230 15.76 6.72 1.44
C GLY A 230 15.17 6.67 2.86
N HIS A 231 16.04 6.64 3.86
CA HIS A 231 15.66 6.59 5.28
C HIS A 231 16.09 7.84 6.07
N GLY A 232 16.56 8.88 5.38
CA GLY A 232 16.86 10.18 5.95
C GLY A 232 15.61 11.05 6.13
N VAL A 233 15.83 12.36 6.29
CA VAL A 233 14.78 13.36 6.51
C VAL A 233 13.78 13.35 5.35
N GLU A 234 12.48 13.20 5.67
CA GLU A 234 11.37 13.11 4.71
C GLU A 234 11.52 12.00 3.65
N GLY A 235 12.24 10.91 3.96
CA GLY A 235 12.42 9.78 3.04
C GLY A 235 13.50 9.99 1.97
N ALA A 236 14.30 11.05 2.09
CA ALA A 236 15.46 11.25 1.25
C ALA A 236 16.61 10.31 1.63
N LEU A 237 17.61 10.20 0.75
CA LEU A 237 18.88 9.53 1.06
C LEU A 237 19.49 10.15 2.34
N GLY A 238 19.88 9.33 3.32
CA GLY A 238 20.53 9.78 4.55
C GLY A 238 21.96 9.29 4.74
N PHE A 239 22.63 9.76 5.79
CA PHE A 239 24.01 9.34 6.12
C PHE A 239 24.12 7.83 6.32
N THR A 240 23.20 7.27 7.10
CA THR A 240 23.16 5.82 7.39
C THR A 240 22.94 4.98 6.13
N ASP A 241 22.21 5.50 5.14
CA ASP A 241 21.99 4.78 3.88
C ASP A 241 23.30 4.62 3.09
N VAL A 242 24.11 5.67 3.05
CA VAL A 242 25.38 5.67 2.31
C VAL A 242 26.47 4.93 3.06
N GLU A 243 26.61 5.15 4.37
CA GLU A 243 27.75 4.60 5.13
C GLU A 243 27.49 3.17 5.65
N ALA A 244 26.23 2.79 5.87
CA ALA A 244 25.89 1.46 6.40
C ALA A 244 25.15 0.59 5.39
N ARG A 245 24.04 1.07 4.82
CA ARG A 245 23.19 0.22 3.96
C ARG A 245 23.83 -0.08 2.62
N LEU A 246 24.50 0.89 1.99
CA LEU A 246 25.14 0.69 0.69
C LEU A 246 26.26 -0.39 0.76
N PRO A 247 27.19 -0.38 1.74
CA PRO A 247 28.10 -1.49 1.95
C PRO A 247 27.40 -2.82 2.25
N ALA A 248 26.31 -2.79 3.05
CA ALA A 248 25.52 -3.98 3.34
C ALA A 248 24.94 -4.62 2.07
N TYR A 249 24.42 -3.82 1.11
CA TYR A 249 23.95 -4.33 -0.18
C TYR A 249 25.05 -5.05 -0.97
N TRP A 250 26.25 -4.49 -1.03
CA TRP A 250 27.39 -5.14 -1.69
C TRP A 250 27.81 -6.43 -0.99
N ALA A 251 27.89 -6.40 0.33
CA ALA A 251 28.20 -7.58 1.13
C ALA A 251 27.15 -8.68 0.93
N MET A 252 25.86 -8.36 0.94
CA MET A 252 24.77 -9.31 0.73
C MET A 252 24.78 -9.90 -0.69
N ALA A 253 25.10 -9.10 -1.70
CA ALA A 253 25.27 -9.58 -3.07
C ALA A 253 26.41 -10.63 -3.15
N GLY A 254 27.56 -10.33 -2.56
CA GLY A 254 28.70 -11.26 -2.50
C GLY A 254 28.42 -12.52 -1.67
N LEU A 255 27.81 -12.36 -0.49
CA LEU A 255 27.45 -13.46 0.40
C LEU A 255 26.41 -14.39 -0.23
N SER A 256 25.49 -13.86 -1.02
CA SER A 256 24.53 -14.66 -1.79
C SER A 256 25.24 -15.54 -2.82
N LEU A 257 26.24 -15.02 -3.53
CA LEU A 257 27.04 -15.84 -4.45
C LEU A 257 27.83 -16.93 -3.71
N ALA A 258 28.41 -16.60 -2.55
CA ALA A 258 29.10 -17.58 -1.70
C ALA A 258 28.14 -18.68 -1.19
N ALA A 259 26.93 -18.29 -0.73
CA ALA A 259 25.90 -19.22 -0.27
C ALA A 259 25.40 -20.12 -1.41
N ALA A 260 25.22 -19.59 -2.61
CA ALA A 260 24.90 -20.37 -3.81
C ALA A 260 26.01 -21.39 -4.13
N GLY A 261 27.28 -20.99 -4.02
CA GLY A 261 28.42 -21.91 -4.15
C GLY A 261 28.40 -23.03 -3.12
N ALA A 262 28.14 -22.70 -1.85
CA ALA A 262 28.01 -23.68 -0.77
C ALA A 262 26.83 -24.65 -0.99
N LEU A 263 25.69 -24.15 -1.51
CA LEU A 263 24.54 -24.96 -1.89
C LEU A 263 24.89 -25.98 -2.98
N LEU A 264 25.52 -25.52 -4.06
CA LEU A 264 25.95 -26.39 -5.16
C LEU A 264 26.98 -27.43 -4.69
N TYR A 265 27.93 -27.01 -3.86
CA TYR A 265 28.93 -27.91 -3.28
C TYR A 265 28.30 -29.00 -2.39
N GLY A 266 27.35 -28.61 -1.53
CA GLY A 266 26.61 -29.56 -0.69
C GLY A 266 25.76 -30.54 -1.50
N ALA A 267 25.09 -30.04 -2.55
CA ALA A 267 24.33 -30.86 -3.47
C ALA A 267 25.22 -31.87 -4.21
N TRP A 268 26.45 -31.49 -4.58
CA TRP A 268 27.41 -32.41 -5.20
C TRP A 268 27.98 -33.44 -4.21
N LYS A 269 28.37 -33.01 -3.01
CA LYS A 269 28.97 -33.88 -1.98
C LYS A 269 27.98 -34.70 -1.15
N ASN A 270 26.68 -34.62 -1.44
CA ASN A 270 25.62 -35.23 -0.63
C ASN A 270 25.68 -34.83 0.86
N SER A 271 25.99 -33.57 1.15
CA SER A 271 26.10 -33.06 2.51
C SER A 271 25.16 -31.88 2.72
N LEU A 272 24.38 -31.94 3.80
CA LEU A 272 23.45 -30.87 4.19
C LEU A 272 24.16 -29.72 4.92
N MET A 273 25.37 -29.93 5.44
CA MET A 273 26.07 -28.90 6.23
C MET A 273 26.46 -27.65 5.41
N PRO A 274 27.07 -27.75 4.21
CA PRO A 274 27.40 -26.55 3.44
C PRO A 274 26.17 -25.69 3.06
N PRO A 275 25.03 -26.27 2.61
CA PRO A 275 23.78 -25.55 2.42
C PRO A 275 23.27 -24.85 3.68
N VAL A 276 23.28 -25.55 4.83
CA VAL A 276 22.81 -25.01 6.12
C VAL A 276 23.69 -23.85 6.57
N ILE A 277 25.01 -23.97 6.45
CA ILE A 277 25.96 -22.90 6.79
C ILE A 277 25.79 -21.72 5.82
N GLY A 278 25.66 -21.97 4.52
CA GLY A 278 25.50 -20.92 3.51
C GLY A 278 24.20 -20.13 3.69
N LEU A 279 23.06 -20.83 3.78
CA LEU A 279 21.75 -20.20 3.97
C LEU A 279 21.61 -19.57 5.37
N GLY A 280 22.03 -20.28 6.42
CA GLY A 280 22.00 -19.77 7.79
C GLY A 280 22.91 -18.56 7.95
N GLY A 281 24.11 -18.60 7.38
CA GLY A 281 25.04 -17.48 7.34
C GLY A 281 24.47 -16.28 6.59
N LEU A 282 23.81 -16.50 5.44
CA LEU A 282 23.15 -15.43 4.69
C LEU A 282 22.00 -14.79 5.48
N LEU A 283 21.18 -15.59 6.18
CA LEU A 283 20.08 -15.09 7.02
C LEU A 283 20.62 -14.25 8.19
N VAL A 284 21.63 -14.75 8.90
CA VAL A 284 22.28 -14.03 10.01
C VAL A 284 22.93 -12.74 9.50
N ALA A 285 23.66 -12.81 8.39
CA ALA A 285 24.27 -11.63 7.77
C ALA A 285 23.21 -10.61 7.32
N GLY A 286 22.07 -11.06 6.78
CA GLY A 286 20.97 -10.18 6.42
C GLY A 286 20.42 -9.40 7.61
N PHE A 287 20.23 -10.07 8.76
CA PHE A 287 19.81 -9.39 9.99
C PHE A 287 20.88 -8.42 10.52
N LEU A 288 22.14 -8.87 10.59
CA LEU A 288 23.23 -8.06 11.14
C LEU A 288 23.56 -6.85 10.26
N LEU A 289 23.67 -7.03 8.95
CA LEU A 289 24.06 -5.98 8.00
C LEU A 289 22.87 -5.12 7.57
N GLY A 290 21.68 -5.70 7.44
CA GLY A 290 20.49 -4.99 6.97
C GLY A 290 19.74 -4.22 8.06
N THR A 291 19.77 -4.72 9.31
CA THR A 291 18.99 -4.15 10.42
C THR A 291 19.89 -3.62 11.53
N LEU A 292 20.78 -4.45 12.06
CA LEU A 292 21.56 -4.07 13.25
C LEU A 292 22.61 -3.00 12.93
N LEU A 293 23.39 -3.17 11.87
CA LEU A 293 24.45 -2.24 11.47
C LEU A 293 23.91 -0.83 11.19
N PRO A 294 22.85 -0.63 10.37
CA PRO A 294 22.25 0.68 10.18
C PRO A 294 21.70 1.29 11.48
N ALA A 295 21.07 0.49 12.34
CA ALA A 295 20.55 0.97 13.61
C ALA A 295 21.66 1.48 14.55
N VAL A 296 22.80 0.77 14.60
CA VAL A 296 23.98 1.19 15.36
C VAL A 296 24.57 2.48 14.79
N VAL A 297 24.74 2.57 13.47
CA VAL A 297 25.26 3.79 12.83
C VAL A 297 24.32 4.98 13.08
N GLN A 298 23.02 4.80 12.93
CA GLN A 298 22.02 5.83 13.22
C GLN A 298 22.13 6.31 14.68
N LYS A 299 22.10 5.37 15.64
CA LYS A 299 22.06 5.68 17.07
C LYS A 299 23.33 6.34 17.58
N PHE A 300 24.49 5.88 17.12
CA PHE A 300 25.78 6.28 17.70
C PHE A 300 26.58 7.26 16.85
N GLN A 301 26.32 7.38 15.54
CA GLN A 301 27.03 8.33 14.67
C GLN A 301 26.15 9.48 14.18
N VAL A 302 24.87 9.22 13.88
CA VAL A 302 23.96 10.23 13.32
C VAL A 302 23.28 11.04 14.42
N GLU A 303 22.47 10.40 15.28
CA GLU A 303 21.68 11.10 16.32
C GLU A 303 22.51 12.07 17.20
N PRO A 304 23.75 11.76 17.62
CA PRO A 304 24.53 12.70 18.44
C PRO A 304 24.95 13.99 17.72
N ASN A 305 25.02 13.98 16.38
CA ASN A 305 25.43 15.13 15.57
C ASN A 305 24.71 15.12 14.21
N GLU A 306 23.38 15.05 14.26
CA GLU A 306 22.54 14.79 13.10
C GLU A 306 22.69 15.89 12.05
N LEU A 307 22.68 17.16 12.45
CA LEU A 307 22.82 18.29 11.54
C LEU A 307 24.08 18.20 10.68
N SER A 308 25.22 17.85 11.28
CA SER A 308 26.49 17.77 10.54
C SER A 308 26.52 16.57 9.60
N ARG A 309 26.00 15.41 10.05
CA ARG A 309 26.01 14.15 9.29
C ARG A 309 25.01 14.16 8.14
N GLU A 310 23.82 14.75 8.35
CA GLU A 310 22.74 14.77 7.37
C GLU A 310 22.78 15.99 6.44
N ALA A 311 23.46 17.10 6.83
CA ALA A 311 23.52 18.32 6.01
C ALA A 311 23.92 18.10 4.54
N PRO A 312 24.92 17.26 4.19
CA PRO A 312 25.25 17.00 2.79
C PRO A 312 24.07 16.44 2.00
N TYR A 313 23.36 15.46 2.55
CA TYR A 313 22.25 14.78 1.86
C TYR A 313 20.98 15.65 1.83
N ILE A 314 20.72 16.42 2.88
CA ILE A 314 19.67 17.43 2.89
C ILE A 314 19.92 18.47 1.78
N ARG A 315 21.17 18.92 1.60
CA ARG A 315 21.51 19.84 0.51
C ARG A 315 21.25 19.23 -0.87
N TRP A 316 21.62 17.97 -1.09
CA TRP A 316 21.30 17.27 -2.33
C TRP A 316 19.79 17.20 -2.56
N ASN A 317 19.01 16.80 -1.55
CA ASN A 317 17.56 16.76 -1.67
C ASN A 317 16.96 18.14 -2.03
N LEU A 318 17.41 19.20 -1.34
CA LEU A 318 16.97 20.56 -1.63
C LEU A 318 17.31 21.00 -3.07
N GLU A 319 18.51 20.68 -3.55
CA GLU A 319 18.94 20.99 -4.92
C GLU A 319 18.07 20.28 -5.95
N PHE A 320 17.90 18.96 -5.83
CA PHE A 320 17.10 18.17 -6.76
C PHE A 320 15.61 18.50 -6.70
N THR A 321 15.06 18.79 -5.52
CA THR A 321 13.68 19.26 -5.36
C THR A 321 13.48 20.61 -6.03
N ARG A 322 14.41 21.55 -5.84
CA ARG A 322 14.33 22.86 -6.51
C ARG A 322 14.42 22.74 -8.03
N ARG A 323 15.24 21.84 -8.55
CA ARG A 323 15.29 21.54 -9.99
C ARG A 323 13.98 20.95 -10.48
N ALA A 324 13.46 19.94 -9.79
CA ALA A 324 12.23 19.24 -10.17
C ALA A 324 11.02 20.20 -10.26
N TYR A 325 10.90 21.13 -9.32
CA TYR A 325 9.83 22.14 -9.31
C TYR A 325 10.16 23.42 -10.10
N GLY A 326 11.32 23.50 -10.76
CA GLY A 326 11.72 24.69 -11.52
C GLY A 326 11.95 25.95 -10.66
N LEU A 327 12.29 25.77 -9.37
CA LEU A 327 12.46 26.87 -8.41
C LEU A 327 13.80 27.61 -8.56
N GLU A 328 14.73 27.07 -9.35
CA GLU A 328 16.03 27.68 -9.62
C GLU A 328 15.93 28.93 -10.50
N THR A 329 14.92 29.00 -11.37
CA THR A 329 14.72 30.11 -12.33
C THR A 329 13.73 31.16 -11.86
N MET A 330 13.24 31.09 -10.61
CA MET A 330 12.24 32.03 -10.12
C MET A 330 12.82 33.39 -9.73
N ASP A 331 12.18 34.47 -10.22
CA ASP A 331 12.49 35.85 -9.84
C ASP A 331 11.85 36.19 -8.47
N ARG A 332 12.70 36.36 -7.44
CA ARG A 332 12.25 36.71 -6.09
C ARG A 332 12.04 38.21 -5.97
N ARG A 333 10.79 38.66 -6.06
CA ARG A 333 10.41 40.06 -5.83
C ARG A 333 9.97 40.28 -4.39
N ARG A 334 10.52 41.30 -3.74
CA ARG A 334 9.98 41.75 -2.44
C ARG A 334 8.63 42.42 -2.69
N PHE A 335 7.60 41.98 -1.99
CA PHE A 335 6.32 42.68 -1.93
C PHE A 335 6.44 43.83 -0.92
N PRO A 336 6.46 45.10 -1.36
CA PRO A 336 6.57 46.23 -0.44
C PRO A 336 5.21 46.46 0.23
N TYR A 337 4.89 45.66 1.25
CA TYR A 337 3.71 45.90 2.07
C TYR A 337 3.86 47.24 2.78
N ARG A 338 3.12 48.25 2.31
CA ARG A 338 2.93 49.50 3.04
C ARG A 338 1.65 49.36 3.86
N ARG A 339 1.79 49.44 5.17
CA ARG A 339 0.64 49.53 6.07
C ARG A 339 -0.14 50.79 5.67
N ALA A 340 -1.37 50.63 5.18
CA ALA A 340 -2.25 51.77 4.91
C ALA A 340 -2.44 52.57 6.21
N ALA A 341 -2.67 53.89 6.07
CA ALA A 341 -3.06 54.71 7.21
C ALA A 341 -4.29 54.07 7.88
N ARG A 342 -4.22 53.85 9.20
CA ARG A 342 -5.38 53.36 9.94
C ARG A 342 -6.48 54.41 9.80
N PRO A 343 -7.73 54.03 9.43
CA PRO A 343 -8.83 54.97 9.47
C PRO A 343 -8.97 55.57 10.88
N GLU A 344 -9.47 56.80 10.99
CA GLU A 344 -9.73 57.47 12.27
C GLU A 344 -10.60 56.58 13.17
N SER A 345 -10.17 56.39 14.44
CA SER A 345 -10.85 55.51 15.39
C SER A 345 -12.32 55.88 15.59
N GLU A 346 -12.63 57.18 15.58
CA GLU A 346 -14.00 57.71 15.72
C GLU A 346 -14.96 57.22 14.63
N ARG A 347 -14.47 56.93 13.42
CA ARG A 347 -15.28 56.36 12.33
C ARG A 347 -15.37 54.84 12.37
N LEU A 348 -14.35 54.20 12.95
CA LEU A 348 -14.27 52.74 13.03
C LEU A 348 -14.97 52.19 14.26
N GLU A 349 -14.93 52.88 15.40
CA GLU A 349 -15.51 52.38 16.66
C GLU A 349 -16.97 51.94 16.52
N PRO A 350 -17.88 52.71 15.89
CA PRO A 350 -19.26 52.26 15.69
C PRO A 350 -19.41 51.07 14.74
N LEU A 351 -18.47 50.89 13.80
CA LEU A 351 -18.45 49.77 12.85
C LEU A 351 -17.86 48.51 13.49
N LEU A 352 -16.78 48.66 14.26
CA LEU A 352 -16.10 47.59 14.98
C LEU A 352 -16.95 47.08 16.15
N ALA A 353 -17.68 47.97 16.83
CA ALA A 353 -18.63 47.61 17.89
C ALA A 353 -19.80 46.72 17.41
N ARG A 354 -19.99 46.60 16.08
CA ARG A 354 -21.01 45.76 15.45
C ARG A 354 -20.43 44.52 14.77
N LEU A 355 -19.10 44.37 14.72
CA LEU A 355 -18.48 43.21 14.10
C LEU A 355 -18.65 41.98 15.00
N PRO A 356 -19.13 40.85 14.46
CA PRO A 356 -19.16 39.60 15.20
C PRO A 356 -17.72 39.16 15.50
N LEU A 357 -17.41 38.90 16.77
CA LEU A 357 -16.14 38.30 17.20
C LEU A 357 -16.27 36.79 17.39
N TRP A 358 -17.47 36.31 17.66
CA TRP A 358 -17.77 34.89 17.65
C TRP A 358 -18.08 34.44 16.22
N ASP A 359 -17.44 33.36 15.81
CA ASP A 359 -17.84 32.59 14.63
C ASP A 359 -18.73 31.42 15.09
N THR A 360 -19.52 30.82 14.19
CA THR A 360 -20.52 29.80 14.54
C THR A 360 -19.90 28.61 15.26
N GLU A 361 -18.81 28.06 14.72
CA GLU A 361 -18.15 26.87 15.27
C GLU A 361 -17.53 27.10 16.67
N PRO A 362 -16.76 28.18 16.93
CA PRO A 362 -16.32 28.51 18.29
C PRO A 362 -17.46 28.74 19.28
N LEU A 363 -18.56 29.38 18.86
CA LEU A 363 -19.70 29.68 19.72
C LEU A 363 -20.50 28.42 20.05
N GLU A 364 -20.65 27.50 19.09
CA GLU A 364 -21.28 26.19 19.28
C GLU A 364 -20.50 25.37 20.31
N ARG A 365 -19.17 25.32 20.20
CA ARG A 365 -18.32 24.64 21.19
C ARG A 365 -18.46 25.27 22.57
N ALA A 366 -18.48 26.60 22.65
CA ALA A 366 -18.65 27.31 23.91
C ALA A 366 -20.01 27.01 24.55
N PHE A 367 -21.10 27.00 23.76
CA PHE A 367 -22.43 26.61 24.26
C PHE A 367 -22.46 25.15 24.71
N ASN A 368 -21.85 24.24 23.96
CA ASN A 368 -21.78 22.83 24.35
C ASN A 368 -20.90 22.61 25.60
N GLU A 369 -19.92 23.46 25.84
CA GLU A 369 -19.08 23.41 27.05
C GLU A 369 -19.81 23.95 28.28
N ILE A 370 -20.49 25.11 28.14
CA ILE A 370 -21.01 25.86 29.31
C ILE A 370 -22.53 25.68 29.53
N GLN A 371 -23.30 25.27 28.52
CA GLN A 371 -24.77 25.20 28.55
C GLN A 371 -25.36 23.80 28.31
N THR A 372 -24.54 22.77 28.07
CA THR A 372 -25.02 21.40 27.89
C THR A 372 -25.70 20.86 29.15
N LEU A 373 -25.19 21.19 30.35
CA LEU A 373 -25.70 20.85 31.70
C LEU A 373 -25.93 19.35 32.00
N PHE A 374 -26.43 18.57 31.05
CA PHE A 374 -26.68 17.13 31.10
C PHE A 374 -26.17 16.45 29.81
N PRO A 375 -25.59 15.25 29.89
CA PRO A 375 -24.98 14.57 28.73
C PRO A 375 -25.95 14.22 27.59
N TYR A 376 -27.25 14.17 27.87
CA TYR A 376 -28.31 13.84 26.91
C TYR A 376 -28.89 15.06 26.20
N TYR A 377 -28.27 16.22 26.35
CA TYR A 377 -28.54 17.42 25.57
C TYR A 377 -27.28 17.92 24.89
N TRP A 378 -27.45 18.60 23.78
CA TRP A 378 -26.37 19.27 23.06
C TRP A 378 -26.95 20.36 22.17
N PHE A 379 -26.08 21.21 21.62
CA PHE A 379 -26.41 22.21 20.61
C PHE A 379 -25.81 21.76 19.28
N PRO A 380 -26.64 21.40 18.27
CA PRO A 380 -26.16 20.89 16.99
C PRO A 380 -25.49 21.95 16.12
N ASP A 381 -25.96 23.18 16.22
CA ASP A 381 -25.52 24.32 15.44
C ASP A 381 -25.83 25.63 16.16
N VAL A 382 -25.23 26.72 15.67
CA VAL A 382 -25.51 28.10 16.07
C VAL A 382 -25.83 28.88 14.81
N ASP A 383 -26.98 29.52 14.79
CA ASP A 383 -27.39 30.45 13.75
C ASP A 383 -27.29 31.90 14.22
N TYR A 384 -27.08 32.82 13.29
CA TYR A 384 -27.07 34.25 13.56
C TYR A 384 -28.32 34.92 13.05
N ASP A 385 -28.95 35.70 13.93
CA ASP A 385 -30.04 36.60 13.55
C ASP A 385 -29.91 37.94 14.31
N ARG A 386 -30.80 38.90 14.08
CA ARG A 386 -30.71 40.27 14.58
C ARG A 386 -31.88 40.63 15.49
N TYR A 387 -31.57 41.10 16.69
CA TYR A 387 -32.58 41.46 17.70
C TYR A 387 -32.30 42.84 18.30
N GLY A 388 -33.36 43.53 18.73
CA GLY A 388 -33.32 44.89 19.28
C GLY A 388 -34.27 45.86 18.56
N PRO A 389 -34.27 47.15 18.95
CA PRO A 389 -35.08 48.18 18.31
C PRO A 389 -34.67 48.43 16.85
N PRO A 390 -35.59 48.85 15.96
CA PRO A 390 -35.26 49.16 14.57
C PRO A 390 -34.14 50.20 14.46
N GLY A 391 -33.04 49.83 13.79
CA GLY A 391 -31.84 50.67 13.62
C GLY A 391 -30.74 50.47 14.65
N GLU A 392 -31.02 49.76 15.74
CA GLU A 392 -30.06 49.41 16.81
C GLU A 392 -29.90 47.88 16.99
N GLU A 393 -30.41 47.11 16.04
CA GLU A 393 -30.35 45.65 16.04
C GLU A 393 -28.92 45.11 16.19
N ARG A 394 -28.76 44.12 17.06
CA ARG A 394 -27.49 43.43 17.31
C ARG A 394 -27.56 42.03 16.75
N GLN A 395 -26.45 41.57 16.19
CA GLN A 395 -26.31 40.18 15.75
C GLN A 395 -26.19 39.29 17.00
N VAL A 396 -27.05 38.27 17.09
CA VAL A 396 -27.14 37.32 18.19
C VAL A 396 -26.97 35.92 17.62
N GLY A 397 -26.02 35.17 18.18
CA GLY A 397 -25.87 33.74 17.92
C GLY A 397 -26.85 32.97 18.81
N ILE A 398 -27.71 32.18 18.20
CA ILE A 398 -28.76 31.41 18.87
C ILE A 398 -28.58 29.94 18.51
N ALA A 399 -28.67 29.10 19.53
CA ALA A 399 -28.70 27.65 19.35
C ALA A 399 -29.86 27.05 20.12
N VAL A 400 -30.57 26.13 19.47
CA VAL A 400 -31.64 25.36 20.09
C VAL A 400 -31.05 24.11 20.71
N ARG A 401 -31.39 23.83 21.96
CA ARG A 401 -30.91 22.62 22.62
C ARG A 401 -31.69 21.40 22.12
N GLU A 402 -30.96 20.42 21.61
CA GLU A 402 -31.52 19.17 21.12
C GLU A 402 -31.23 17.99 22.05
N PHE A 403 -32.15 17.04 22.06
CA PHE A 403 -32.00 15.80 22.82
C PHE A 403 -31.09 14.81 22.06
N GLN A 404 -30.04 14.33 22.72
CA GLN A 404 -29.14 13.30 22.21
C GLN A 404 -29.39 11.98 22.94
N PRO A 405 -30.03 10.98 22.30
CA PRO A 405 -30.31 9.69 22.93
C PRO A 405 -29.06 8.97 23.45
N GLY A 406 -27.91 9.18 22.79
CA GLY A 406 -26.62 8.62 23.15
C GLY A 406 -26.05 9.10 24.48
N GLY A 407 -26.56 10.22 25.02
CA GLY A 407 -26.15 10.75 26.32
C GLY A 407 -26.86 10.12 27.52
N LEU A 408 -27.89 9.30 27.29
CA LEU A 408 -28.51 8.50 28.36
C LEU A 408 -27.70 7.21 28.59
N GLU A 409 -27.68 6.74 29.84
CA GLU A 409 -27.18 5.38 30.14
C GLU A 409 -27.97 4.33 29.34
N GLU A 410 -27.29 3.30 28.83
CA GLU A 410 -27.89 2.28 27.97
C GLU A 410 -29.12 1.60 28.62
N ARG A 411 -29.08 1.39 29.94
CA ARG A 411 -30.17 0.78 30.71
C ARG A 411 -31.44 1.62 30.74
N THR A 412 -31.33 2.93 30.48
CA THR A 412 -32.41 3.91 30.60
C THR A 412 -33.00 4.27 29.22
N ARG A 413 -32.36 3.84 28.12
CA ARG A 413 -32.79 4.03 26.72
C ARG A 413 -33.94 3.09 26.32
N THR A 414 -35.02 3.07 27.10
CA THR A 414 -36.22 2.32 26.77
C THR A 414 -37.07 3.07 25.75
N TRP A 415 -37.93 2.34 25.03
CA TRP A 415 -38.88 2.95 24.09
C TRP A 415 -39.76 3.99 24.79
N GLN A 416 -40.23 3.71 26.01
CA GLN A 416 -41.03 4.62 26.82
C GLN A 416 -40.27 5.90 27.16
N THR A 417 -39.00 5.79 27.55
CA THR A 417 -38.16 6.97 27.83
C THR A 417 -37.96 7.83 26.60
N LEU A 418 -37.67 7.22 25.45
CA LEU A 418 -37.39 7.95 24.19
C LEU A 418 -38.66 8.49 23.50
N ARG A 419 -39.85 7.91 23.78
CA ARG A 419 -41.08 8.22 23.03
C ARG A 419 -42.25 8.75 23.87
N LEU A 420 -42.22 8.61 25.19
CA LEU A 420 -43.31 9.07 26.09
C LEU A 420 -42.87 10.03 27.20
N ASN A 421 -41.57 10.24 27.44
CA ASN A 421 -41.12 11.19 28.45
C ASN A 421 -41.23 12.64 27.95
N PRO A 422 -42.12 13.48 28.52
CA PRO A 422 -42.33 14.85 28.04
C PRO A 422 -41.07 15.71 28.12
N ARG A 423 -40.14 15.39 29.02
CA ARG A 423 -38.87 16.10 29.16
C ARG A 423 -37.90 15.85 28.01
N TYR A 424 -37.92 14.67 27.39
CA TYR A 424 -36.99 14.32 26.30
C TYR A 424 -37.58 14.55 24.91
N ILE A 425 -38.90 14.68 24.80
CA ILE A 425 -39.61 14.86 23.52
C ILE A 425 -39.82 16.34 23.19
N ARG A 426 -39.82 17.21 24.20
CA ARG A 426 -39.84 18.66 24.02
C ARG A 426 -38.40 19.14 24.16
N GLY A 427 -37.77 19.59 23.07
CA GLY A 427 -36.51 20.33 23.17
C GLY A 427 -36.72 21.52 24.09
N MET A 428 -36.10 21.51 25.28
CA MET A 428 -36.28 22.57 26.27
C MET A 428 -35.02 23.43 26.33
N GLY A 429 -35.20 24.66 25.87
CA GLY A 429 -34.26 25.75 26.03
C GLY A 429 -33.44 26.06 24.78
N ALA A 430 -33.02 27.31 24.73
CA ALA A 430 -32.06 27.82 23.77
C ALA A 430 -30.90 28.46 24.55
N ALA A 431 -29.77 28.60 23.89
CA ALA A 431 -28.72 29.52 24.33
C ALA A 431 -28.64 30.65 23.31
N ALA A 432 -28.57 31.88 23.79
CA ALA A 432 -28.42 33.06 22.94
C ALA A 432 -27.30 33.93 23.48
N SER A 433 -26.44 34.42 22.60
CA SER A 433 -25.32 35.28 22.94
C SER A 433 -25.14 36.37 21.88
N PRO A 434 -24.90 37.63 22.25
CA PRO A 434 -24.55 38.65 21.27
C PRO A 434 -23.22 38.25 20.59
N ALA A 435 -23.18 38.38 19.26
CA ALA A 435 -22.01 38.02 18.46
C ALA A 435 -20.82 38.96 18.73
N HIS A 436 -21.08 40.18 19.21
CA HIS A 436 -20.08 41.11 19.72
C HIS A 436 -20.03 41.03 21.27
N PRO A 437 -18.84 41.01 21.89
CA PRO A 437 -18.71 40.91 23.34
C PRO A 437 -19.07 42.23 24.03
N THR A 438 -20.02 42.17 24.95
CA THR A 438 -19.78 42.76 26.26
C THR A 438 -19.07 41.67 27.07
N ALA A 439 -17.88 41.95 27.59
CA ALA A 439 -16.98 40.91 28.10
C ALA A 439 -17.64 40.01 29.16
N GLY A 440 -17.98 38.77 28.78
CA GLY A 440 -18.25 37.71 29.74
C GLY A 440 -17.02 37.43 30.60
N ARG A 441 -17.20 36.84 31.79
CA ARG A 441 -16.08 36.50 32.67
C ARG A 441 -15.11 35.55 31.95
N ALA A 442 -13.82 35.91 31.92
CA ALA A 442 -12.71 35.08 31.44
C ALA A 442 -12.74 34.65 29.95
N GLY A 443 -13.41 35.40 29.08
CA GLY A 443 -13.38 35.15 27.62
C GLY A 443 -14.45 34.17 27.11
N ALA A 444 -15.38 33.76 27.97
CA ALA A 444 -16.59 33.03 27.56
C ALA A 444 -17.64 33.97 26.92
N PRO A 445 -18.53 33.46 26.05
CA PRO A 445 -19.63 34.24 25.50
C PRO A 445 -20.57 34.72 26.61
N GLU A 446 -21.05 35.96 26.51
CA GLU A 446 -22.12 36.46 27.38
C GLU A 446 -23.44 35.80 26.98
N LEU A 447 -24.16 35.22 27.94
CA LEU A 447 -25.39 34.50 27.63
C LEU A 447 -26.60 35.36 27.98
N TRP A 448 -27.37 35.76 26.97
CA TRP A 448 -28.67 36.43 27.08
C TRP A 448 -29.79 35.45 27.43
N ILE A 449 -29.71 34.23 26.89
CA ILE A 449 -30.58 33.10 27.26
C ILE A 449 -29.70 31.94 27.70
N ARG A 450 -30.02 31.36 28.86
CA ARG A 450 -29.26 30.25 29.46
C ARG A 450 -30.14 29.30 30.26
N ASN A 451 -29.58 28.15 30.62
CA ASN A 451 -30.18 27.05 31.39
C ASN A 451 -31.23 26.21 30.62
N ILE A 452 -31.63 25.09 31.25
CA ILE A 452 -32.67 24.18 30.74
C ILE A 452 -34.07 24.78 30.86
N ASN A 453 -34.32 25.49 31.97
CA ASN A 453 -35.43 26.41 32.10
C ASN A 453 -34.89 27.79 31.72
N PRO A 454 -35.18 28.30 30.52
CA PRO A 454 -34.51 29.46 29.97
C PRO A 454 -34.66 30.66 30.90
N VAL A 455 -33.53 31.21 31.33
CA VAL A 455 -33.46 32.48 32.06
C VAL A 455 -33.01 33.53 31.07
N VAL A 456 -33.86 34.52 30.85
CA VAL A 456 -33.56 35.68 30.01
C VAL A 456 -32.93 36.76 30.90
N THR A 457 -31.72 37.20 30.55
CA THR A 457 -30.97 38.19 31.33
C THR A 457 -30.89 39.56 30.64
N ASP A 458 -31.31 39.66 29.38
CA ASP A 458 -31.32 40.89 28.61
C ASP A 458 -32.70 41.09 27.94
N THR A 459 -33.20 42.32 27.90
CA THR A 459 -34.48 42.67 27.26
C THR A 459 -34.41 42.68 25.73
N GLU A 460 -33.19 42.75 25.17
CA GLU A 460 -32.93 42.65 23.73
C GLU A 460 -32.77 41.19 23.26
N ALA A 461 -32.94 40.22 24.17
CA ALA A 461 -32.90 38.80 23.85
C ALA A 461 -34.06 38.36 22.93
N PRO A 462 -33.86 37.31 22.12
CA PRO A 462 -34.85 36.78 21.17
C PRO A 462 -36.12 36.19 21.81
#